data_AF-F7JR77-F1
#
_entry.id   AF-F7JR77-F1
#
_cell.length_a   1.000
_cell.length_b   1.000
_cell.length_c   1.000
_cell.angle_alpha   90.00
_cell.angle_beta   90.00
_cell.angle_gamma   90.00
#
_symmetry.space_group_name_H-M   'P 1'
#
loop_
_entity.id
_entity.type
_entity.pdbx_description
1 polymer ?
#
loop_
_entity_poly.entity_id
_entity_poly.type
_entity_poly.pdbx_seq_one_letter_code
_entity_poly.pdbx_strand_id
1 'polypeptide(L)'
;MYEEKILDLMKTEFLKNLSLADLELLEGEEGEIKKRDANGIETGDIEHFAKILVEVKKGNGALSRLQIPVKIPNGKLKFKSEEIENGTQSYLVYFKDLEISFIDSKGNAYFRAKDYEIEEDKNDDFK
;
A
#
# COMPACT_ATOMS: atom_id res chain seq x y z
N MET A 1 -14.49 -8.66 23.55
CA MET A 1 -13.32 -8.40 24.42
C MET A 1 -12.14 -9.38 24.24
N TYR A 2 -12.33 -10.70 24.05
CA TYR A 2 -11.20 -11.60 23.70
C TYR A 2 -10.91 -11.62 22.18
N GLU A 3 -11.96 -11.62 21.35
CA GLU A 3 -11.84 -11.66 19.90
C GLU A 3 -11.13 -10.42 19.33
N GLU A 4 -11.43 -9.23 19.85
CA GLU A 4 -10.74 -7.98 19.48
C GLU A 4 -9.22 -8.07 19.72
N LYS A 5 -8.80 -8.66 20.85
CA LYS A 5 -7.37 -8.84 21.16
C LYS A 5 -6.69 -9.82 20.22
N ILE A 6 -7.36 -10.88 19.81
CA ILE A 6 -6.80 -11.86 18.85
C ILE A 6 -6.68 -11.21 17.47
N LEU A 7 -7.72 -10.51 17.02
CA LEU A 7 -7.69 -9.82 15.73
C LEU A 7 -6.57 -8.77 15.69
N ASP A 8 -6.37 -8.00 16.76
CA ASP A 8 -5.31 -7.02 16.83
C ASP A 8 -3.92 -7.68 16.81
N LEU A 9 -3.72 -8.79 17.52
CA LEU A 9 -2.49 -9.58 17.43
C LEU A 9 -2.24 -10.11 16.01
N MET A 10 -3.28 -10.59 15.32
CA MET A 10 -3.17 -11.04 13.94
C MET A 10 -2.79 -9.90 12.99
N LYS A 11 -3.37 -8.71 13.16
CA LYS A 11 -3.01 -7.52 12.37
C LYS A 11 -1.54 -7.13 12.62
N THR A 12 -1.11 -7.11 13.87
CA THR A 12 0.29 -6.78 14.22
C THR A 12 1.25 -7.79 13.61
N GLU A 13 0.99 -9.08 13.74
CA GLU A 13 1.86 -10.13 13.18
C GLU A 13 1.84 -10.11 11.64
N PHE A 14 0.68 -9.84 11.03
CA PHE A 14 0.58 -9.66 9.57
C PHE A 14 1.44 -8.48 9.10
N LEU A 15 1.30 -7.30 9.70
CA LEU A 15 2.08 -6.11 9.33
C LEU A 15 3.57 -6.31 9.55
N LYS A 16 3.96 -7.01 10.62
CA LYS A 16 5.35 -7.38 10.87
C LYS A 16 5.90 -8.28 9.78
N ASN A 17 5.21 -9.35 9.42
CA ASN A 17 5.66 -10.24 8.35
C ASN A 17 5.71 -9.52 7.00
N LEU A 18 4.76 -8.62 6.74
CA LEU A 18 4.74 -7.81 5.55
C LEU A 18 5.94 -6.84 5.49
N SER A 19 6.34 -6.25 6.62
CA SER A 19 7.51 -5.36 6.69
C SER A 19 8.86 -6.04 6.42
N LEU A 20 8.90 -7.38 6.47
CA LEU A 20 10.08 -8.19 6.18
C LEU A 20 10.09 -8.73 4.75
N ALA A 21 8.99 -8.56 4.01
CA ALA A 21 8.85 -9.06 2.66
C ALA A 21 9.29 -8.01 1.64
N ASP A 22 9.93 -8.46 0.56
CA ASP A 22 10.18 -7.60 -0.59
C ASP A 22 8.86 -7.30 -1.32
N LEU A 23 8.54 -6.01 -1.41
CA LEU A 23 7.31 -5.51 -2.04
C LEU A 23 7.66 -4.92 -3.40
N GLU A 24 7.25 -5.59 -4.47
CA GLU A 24 7.43 -5.16 -5.84
C GLU A 24 6.33 -4.15 -6.22
N LEU A 25 6.73 -3.03 -6.84
CA LEU A 25 5.81 -2.02 -7.34
C LEU A 25 5.10 -2.51 -8.61
N LEU A 26 3.76 -2.47 -8.62
CA LEU A 26 2.96 -2.85 -9.79
C LEU A 26 2.32 -1.67 -10.52
N GLU A 27 1.75 -0.72 -9.78
CA GLU A 27 1.09 0.46 -10.35
C GLU A 27 1.04 1.59 -9.32
N GLY A 28 0.82 2.80 -9.81
CA GLY A 28 0.43 3.91 -8.95
C GLY A 28 -0.39 4.95 -9.69
N GLU A 29 -1.28 5.57 -8.93
CA GLU A 29 -2.15 6.66 -9.37
C GLU A 29 -2.15 7.79 -8.34
N GLU A 30 -2.22 9.04 -8.80
CA GLU A 30 -2.55 10.18 -7.96
C GLU A 30 -4.04 10.47 -8.05
N GLY A 31 -4.62 10.91 -6.94
CA GLY A 31 -6.03 11.23 -6.88
C GLY A 31 -6.35 12.33 -5.89
N GLU A 32 -7.60 12.78 -5.96
CA GLU A 32 -8.15 13.83 -5.12
C GLU A 32 -9.45 13.35 -4.49
N ILE A 33 -9.64 13.66 -3.21
CA ILE A 33 -10.90 13.44 -2.53
C ILE A 33 -11.35 14.74 -1.87
N LYS A 34 -12.61 15.09 -2.08
CA LYS A 34 -13.22 16.21 -1.36
C LYS A 34 -13.43 15.82 0.09
N LYS A 35 -12.91 16.64 1.00
CA LYS A 35 -13.13 16.44 2.44
C LYS A 35 -14.59 16.67 2.77
N ARG A 36 -15.04 15.89 3.74
CA ARG A 36 -16.36 16.02 4.36
C ARG A 36 -16.16 16.33 5.83
N ASP A 37 -17.03 17.18 6.37
CA ASP A 37 -17.08 17.42 7.81
C ASP A 37 -17.67 16.22 8.56
N ALA A 38 -17.76 16.33 9.89
CA ALA A 38 -18.33 15.29 10.74
C ALA A 38 -19.82 14.97 10.44
N ASN A 39 -20.51 15.84 9.70
CA ASN A 39 -21.90 15.67 9.29
C ASN A 39 -22.01 15.14 7.84
N GLY A 40 -20.89 14.86 7.17
CA GLY A 40 -20.84 14.36 5.81
C GLY A 40 -21.01 15.44 4.73
N ILE A 41 -20.95 16.72 5.10
CA ILE A 41 -21.07 17.86 4.18
C ILE A 41 -19.69 18.15 3.57
N GLU A 42 -19.61 18.30 2.25
CA GLU A 42 -18.37 18.67 1.56
C GLU A 42 -17.89 20.04 2.06
N THR A 43 -16.67 20.12 2.59
CA THR A 43 -16.12 21.38 3.14
C THR A 43 -15.49 22.27 2.07
N GLY A 44 -15.40 21.77 0.84
CA GLY A 44 -14.68 22.42 -0.26
C GLY A 44 -13.16 22.17 -0.23
N ASP A 45 -12.62 21.61 0.85
CA ASP A 45 -11.20 21.25 0.91
C ASP A 45 -10.93 20.00 0.06
N ILE A 46 -9.86 20.03 -0.72
CA ILE A 46 -9.38 18.89 -1.50
C ILE A 46 -8.21 18.25 -0.76
N GLU A 47 -8.27 16.93 -0.57
CA GLU A 47 -7.15 16.13 -0.10
C GLU A 47 -6.58 15.33 -1.27
N HIS A 48 -5.32 15.60 -1.59
CA HIS A 48 -4.57 14.81 -2.56
C HIS A 48 -4.10 13.51 -1.94
N PHE A 49 -3.91 12.47 -2.74
CA PHE A 49 -3.27 11.24 -2.31
C PHE A 49 -2.54 10.57 -3.47
N ALA A 50 -1.56 9.74 -3.14
CA ALA A 50 -1.08 8.70 -4.02
C ALA A 50 -1.67 7.36 -3.58
N LYS A 51 -1.99 6.49 -4.53
CA LYS A 51 -2.37 5.11 -4.29
C LYS A 51 -1.42 4.23 -5.07
N ILE A 52 -0.80 3.28 -4.38
CA ILE A 52 0.23 2.41 -4.93
C ILE A 52 -0.22 0.97 -4.73
N LEU A 53 -0.15 0.17 -5.79
CA LEU A 53 -0.31 -1.27 -5.68
C LEU A 53 1.07 -1.90 -5.65
N VAL A 54 1.29 -2.71 -4.63
CA VAL A 54 2.48 -3.55 -4.53
C VAL A 54 2.11 -5.02 -4.52
N GLU A 55 3.03 -5.87 -4.93
CA GLU A 55 2.93 -7.32 -4.79
C GLU A 55 4.07 -7.83 -3.92
N VAL A 56 3.74 -8.70 -2.97
CA VAL A 56 4.77 -9.42 -2.22
C VAL A 56 5.46 -10.41 -3.16
N LYS A 57 6.79 -10.31 -3.29
CA LYS A 57 7.56 -11.19 -4.15
C LYS A 57 7.38 -12.67 -3.81
N LYS A 58 7.56 -13.52 -4.83
CA LYS A 58 7.53 -14.98 -4.66
C LYS A 58 8.60 -15.43 -3.66
N GLY A 59 8.22 -16.32 -2.74
CA GLY A 59 9.15 -16.91 -1.76
C GLY A 59 8.83 -16.51 -0.32
N ASN A 60 7.95 -15.53 -0.11
CA ASN A 60 7.49 -15.05 1.19
C ASN A 60 6.36 -15.88 1.80
N GLY A 61 6.40 -17.20 1.61
CA GLY A 61 5.42 -18.14 2.17
C GLY A 61 3.98 -17.80 1.79
N ALA A 62 3.09 -17.75 2.78
CA ALA A 62 1.65 -17.48 2.60
C ALA A 62 1.34 -16.06 2.08
N LEU A 63 2.29 -15.13 2.16
CA LEU A 63 2.14 -13.77 1.62
C LEU A 63 2.57 -13.68 0.16
N SER A 64 3.22 -14.71 -0.41
CA SER A 64 3.71 -14.67 -1.79
C SER A 64 2.60 -14.31 -2.77
N ARG A 65 2.87 -13.37 -3.68
CA ARG A 65 1.92 -12.86 -4.69
C ARG A 65 0.70 -12.13 -4.12
N LEU A 66 0.71 -11.78 -2.82
CA LEU A 66 -0.34 -10.96 -2.25
C LEU A 66 -0.21 -9.53 -2.78
N GLN A 67 -1.26 -9.03 -3.41
CA GLN A 67 -1.34 -7.65 -3.87
C GLN A 67 -2.00 -6.77 -2.83
N ILE A 68 -1.38 -5.61 -2.58
CA ILE A 68 -1.74 -4.73 -1.48
C ILE A 68 -1.85 -3.30 -2.00
N PRO A 69 -3.07 -2.75 -2.12
CA PRO A 69 -3.25 -1.34 -2.44
C PRO A 69 -3.02 -0.50 -1.18
N VAL A 70 -2.07 0.42 -1.24
CA VAL A 70 -1.71 1.33 -0.15
C VAL A 70 -2.01 2.76 -0.54
N LYS A 71 -2.79 3.46 0.30
CA LYS A 71 -3.06 4.90 0.15
C LYS A 71 -2.05 5.71 0.96
N ILE A 72 -1.49 6.75 0.34
CA ILE A 72 -0.57 7.72 0.98
C ILE A 72 -1.21 9.10 0.91
N PRO A 73 -1.87 9.55 1.99
CA PRO A 73 -2.56 10.84 2.00
C PRO A 73 -1.58 12.00 1.95
N ASN A 74 -1.87 12.98 1.11
CA ASN A 74 -0.98 14.07 0.71
C ASN A 74 0.36 13.61 0.11
N GLY A 75 0.46 12.33 -0.29
CA GLY A 75 1.59 11.77 -1.00
C GLY A 75 1.55 12.07 -2.49
N LYS A 76 2.68 11.78 -3.16
CA LYS A 76 2.86 11.87 -4.61
C LYS A 76 3.55 10.63 -5.16
N LEU A 77 3.42 10.38 -6.46
CA LEU A 77 4.20 9.36 -7.13
C LEU A 77 5.68 9.78 -7.20
N LYS A 78 6.57 8.84 -6.84
CA LYS A 78 8.03 9.00 -6.84
C LYS A 78 8.69 8.33 -8.05
N PHE A 79 7.87 7.76 -8.93
CA PHE A 79 8.21 7.05 -10.16
C PHE A 79 7.25 7.50 -11.27
N LYS A 80 7.56 7.16 -12.52
CA LYS A 80 6.61 7.34 -13.63
C LYS A 80 5.90 6.03 -13.91
N SER A 81 4.57 6.05 -13.97
CA SER A 81 3.77 4.83 -14.19
C SER A 81 4.15 4.13 -15.50
N GLU A 82 4.56 4.89 -16.52
CA GLU A 82 4.98 4.34 -17.81
C GLU A 82 6.26 3.49 -17.72
N GLU A 83 7.13 3.73 -16.74
CA GLU A 83 8.38 2.97 -16.55
C GLU A 83 8.07 1.54 -16.07
N ILE A 84 6.98 1.38 -15.31
CA ILE A 84 6.48 0.10 -14.80
C ILE A 84 5.62 -0.61 -15.85
N GLU A 85 4.65 0.09 -16.46
CA GLU A 85 3.73 -0.49 -17.45
C GLU A 85 4.45 -1.09 -18.65
N ASN A 86 5.53 -0.44 -19.10
CA ASN A 86 6.37 -0.92 -20.20
C ASN A 86 7.38 -2.00 -19.77
N GLY A 87 7.41 -2.37 -18.49
CA GLY A 87 8.38 -3.32 -17.94
C GLY A 87 9.83 -2.87 -18.09
N THR A 88 10.06 -1.55 -18.17
CA THR A 88 11.41 -0.98 -18.36
C THR A 88 12.17 -0.82 -17.05
N GLN A 89 11.47 -0.84 -15.93
CA GLN A 89 12.06 -0.72 -14.61
C GLN A 89 11.22 -1.47 -13.59
N SER A 90 11.87 -2.25 -12.72
CA SER A 90 11.26 -2.84 -11.54
C SER A 90 11.71 -2.07 -10.30
N TYR A 91 10.80 -1.83 -9.35
CA TYR A 91 11.11 -1.17 -8.09
C TYR A 91 10.65 -2.01 -6.89
N LEU A 92 11.45 -1.98 -5.83
CA LEU A 92 11.03 -2.36 -4.49
C LEU A 92 10.47 -1.14 -3.75
N VAL A 93 9.44 -1.36 -2.93
CA VAL A 93 8.75 -0.32 -2.17
C VAL A 93 8.87 -0.56 -0.68
N TYR A 94 9.26 0.48 0.07
CA TYR A 94 9.35 0.44 1.52
C TYR A 94 8.39 1.47 2.12
N PHE A 95 7.33 1.02 2.77
CA PHE A 95 6.35 1.92 3.38
C PHE A 95 6.78 2.40 4.77
N LYS A 96 6.58 3.69 5.02
CA LYS A 96 6.73 4.30 6.34
C LYS A 96 5.39 4.34 7.07
N ASP A 97 5.37 3.82 8.28
CA ASP A 97 4.18 3.75 9.14
C ASP A 97 3.00 3.04 8.43
N LEU A 98 3.26 1.86 7.84
CA LEU A 98 2.23 1.05 7.18
C LEU A 98 1.24 0.49 8.20
N GLU A 99 -0.05 0.69 7.94
CA GLU A 99 -1.14 0.24 8.80
C GLU A 99 -2.33 -0.30 8.00
N ILE A 100 -3.13 -1.15 8.65
CA ILE A 100 -4.45 -1.53 8.16
C ILE A 100 -5.43 -0.44 8.65
N SER A 101 -5.88 0.40 7.74
CA SER A 101 -6.79 1.51 8.03
C SER A 101 -8.22 1.05 8.31
N PHE A 102 -8.67 0.02 7.59
CA PHE A 102 -10.02 -0.53 7.68
C PHE A 102 -10.05 -1.95 7.11
N ILE A 103 -10.93 -2.81 7.64
CA ILE A 103 -11.26 -4.11 7.05
C ILE A 103 -12.76 -4.08 6.79
N ASP A 104 -13.17 -4.31 5.54
CA ASP A 104 -14.60 -4.33 5.19
C ASP A 104 -15.31 -5.60 5.69
N SER A 105 -16.64 -5.62 5.55
CA SER A 105 -17.46 -6.77 5.94
C SER A 105 -17.21 -8.04 5.12
N LYS A 106 -16.48 -7.94 4.01
CA LYS A 106 -16.08 -9.08 3.17
C LYS A 106 -14.68 -9.59 3.53
N GLY A 107 -14.00 -8.95 4.48
CA GLY A 107 -12.65 -9.30 4.90
C GLY A 107 -11.53 -8.68 4.06
N ASN A 108 -11.84 -7.72 3.17
CA ASN A 108 -10.80 -6.99 2.44
C ASN A 108 -10.15 -5.96 3.35
N ALA A 109 -8.82 -6.01 3.45
CA ALA A 109 -8.04 -5.04 4.21
C ALA A 109 -7.63 -3.86 3.32
N TYR A 110 -7.78 -2.65 3.85
CA TYR A 110 -7.40 -1.40 3.20
C TYR A 110 -6.20 -0.80 3.93
N PHE A 111 -5.14 -0.50 3.18
CA PHE A 111 -3.86 -0.11 3.76
C PHE A 111 -3.59 1.38 3.59
N ARG A 112 -2.93 1.94 4.59
CA ARG A 112 -2.48 3.32 4.58
C ARG A 112 -1.02 3.35 5.02
N ALA A 113 -0.24 4.24 4.41
CA ALA A 113 1.09 4.58 4.87
C ALA A 113 1.22 6.11 4.97
N LYS A 114 2.17 6.57 5.77
CA LYS A 114 2.50 8.00 5.89
C LYS A 114 3.33 8.49 4.72
N ASP A 115 4.25 7.66 4.26
CA ASP A 115 5.13 7.89 3.13
C ASP A 115 5.68 6.54 2.63
N TYR A 116 6.52 6.54 1.60
CA TYR A 116 7.19 5.36 1.08
C TYR A 116 8.51 5.72 0.41
N GLU A 117 9.44 4.78 0.34
CA GLU A 117 10.67 4.88 -0.45
C GLU A 117 10.64 3.85 -1.57
N ILE A 118 11.36 4.12 -2.65
CA ILE A 118 11.52 3.19 -3.77
C ILE A 118 13.00 2.95 -4.04
N GLU A 119 13.33 1.72 -4.42
CA GLU A 119 14.66 1.30 -4.83
C GLU A 119 14.56 0.50 -6.12
N GLU A 120 15.46 0.74 -7.07
CA GLU A 120 15.51 -0.06 -8.30
C GLU A 120 15.87 -1.52 -7.96
N ASP A 121 15.03 -2.43 -8.43
CA ASP A 121 15.26 -3.85 -8.24
C ASP A 121 16.18 -4.41 -9.33
N LYS A 122 17.48 -4.44 -9.02
CA LYS A 122 18.52 -4.90 -9.94
C LYS A 122 18.60 -6.42 -10.07
N ASN A 123 17.82 -7.17 -9.29
CA ASN A 123 17.84 -8.64 -9.29
C ASN A 123 16.73 -9.24 -10.15
N ASP A 124 15.85 -8.41 -10.72
CA ASP A 124 14.88 -8.85 -11.71
C ASP A 124 15.55 -8.73 -13.09
N ASP A 125 16.36 -9.75 -13.43
CA ASP A 125 16.87 -9.92 -14.79
C ASP A 125 15.66 -9.93 -15.74
N PHE A 126 15.46 -8.82 -16.46
CA PHE A 126 14.41 -8.62 -17.45
C PHE A 126 14.12 -9.91 -18.22
N LYS A 127 12.91 -10.45 -18.03
CA LYS A 127 12.42 -11.60 -18.80
C LYS A 127 12.00 -11.20 -20.20
#